data_AF-W2XKI7-F1
#
_entry.id   AF-W2XKI7-F1
#
_cell.length_a   1.000
_cell.length_b   1.000
_cell.length_c   1.000
_cell.angle_alpha   90.00
_cell.angle_beta   90.00
_cell.angle_gamma   90.00
#
_symmetry.space_group_name_H-M   'P 1'
#
loop_
_entity.id
_entity.type
_entity.pdbx_description
1 polymer ?
#
loop_
_entity_poly.entity_id
_entity_poly.type
_entity_poly.pdbx_seq_one_letter_code
_entity_poly.pdbx_strand_id
1 'polypeptide(L)'
;MADLPTRRHSNSFWSEPASVSRLAVLLLNASHDSWRVTEQGVGLNSSELFWNLWSNAQLSVCADGGANRLYDRSVELEVQHRVAPHFIKGDLDSLRADVREFFITKGTTVLRDPDQNSNDLDKCLQLIYQEQEKKDEKFSVMIFGAMGGRFDQEMQNINALFRWKDKFQQMVLLSDETTARLLEPNVRHVITPNFHFETRTCGLIPLAGACKETTTSGLKWNLSPGMETGFGGLISSSNHVDDACDQVEVVASDPLIWTTELKK
;
A
#
# COMPACT_ATOMS: atom_id res chain seq x y z
N MET A 1 -15.52 -12.04 -26.29
CA MET A 1 -14.65 -11.92 -25.11
C MET A 1 -14.84 -13.17 -24.29
N ALA A 2 -13.78 -13.90 -23.97
CA ALA A 2 -13.86 -15.03 -23.04
C ALA A 2 -14.43 -14.56 -21.69
N ASP A 3 -15.07 -15.46 -20.95
CA ASP A 3 -15.53 -15.20 -19.59
C ASP A 3 -14.32 -15.12 -18.66
N LEU A 4 -13.72 -13.93 -18.56
CA LEU A 4 -12.57 -13.70 -17.69
C LEU A 4 -13.01 -13.67 -16.23
N PRO A 5 -12.22 -14.25 -15.30
CA PRO A 5 -12.51 -14.10 -13.87
C PRO A 5 -12.54 -12.63 -13.50
N THR A 6 -13.49 -12.26 -12.64
CA THR A 6 -13.60 -10.88 -12.13
C THR A 6 -12.92 -10.76 -10.77
N ARG A 7 -12.04 -9.77 -10.61
CA ARG A 7 -11.45 -9.40 -9.32
C ARG A 7 -11.83 -7.98 -8.96
N ARG A 8 -12.42 -7.82 -7.77
CA ARG A 8 -12.86 -6.52 -7.25
C ARG A 8 -11.81 -5.97 -6.30
N HIS A 9 -11.50 -4.69 -6.46
CA HIS A 9 -10.58 -3.96 -5.58
C HIS A 9 -11.31 -2.74 -5.04
N SER A 10 -11.58 -2.70 -3.73
CA SER A 10 -12.30 -1.58 -3.10
C SER A 10 -11.49 -1.00 -1.96
N ASN A 11 -11.29 0.31 -2.00
CA ASN A 11 -10.72 1.10 -0.90
C ASN A 11 -11.80 1.67 0.04
N SER A 12 -13.07 1.27 -0.14
CA SER A 12 -14.20 1.79 0.66
C SER A 12 -13.96 1.65 2.17
N PHE A 13 -13.29 0.57 2.59
CA PHE A 13 -12.99 0.34 4.00
C PHE A 13 -12.03 1.38 4.61
N TRP A 14 -11.35 2.21 3.82
CA TRP A 14 -10.52 3.28 4.37
C TRP A 14 -11.35 4.29 5.18
N SER A 15 -12.64 4.46 4.85
CA SER A 15 -13.56 5.28 5.62
C SER A 15 -14.10 4.57 6.85
N GLU A 16 -14.13 3.24 6.85
CA GLU A 16 -14.63 2.39 7.94
C GLU A 16 -13.71 1.19 8.18
N PRO A 17 -12.47 1.39 8.69
CA PRO A 17 -11.48 0.31 8.72
C PRO A 17 -11.87 -0.87 9.62
N ALA A 18 -12.71 -0.61 10.63
CA ALA A 18 -13.28 -1.62 11.51
C ALA A 18 -14.18 -2.65 10.78
N SER A 19 -14.61 -2.37 9.54
CA SER A 19 -15.38 -3.31 8.71
C SER A 19 -14.54 -4.44 8.12
N VAL A 20 -13.20 -4.32 8.13
CA VAL A 20 -12.29 -5.35 7.62
C VAL A 20 -11.84 -6.24 8.76
N SER A 21 -12.03 -7.55 8.60
CA SER A 21 -11.64 -8.57 9.59
C SER A 21 -10.14 -8.62 9.85
N ARG A 22 -9.34 -8.46 8.79
CA ARG A 22 -7.89 -8.62 8.78
C ARG A 22 -7.22 -7.48 8.03
N LEU A 23 -6.94 -6.39 8.74
CA LEU A 23 -6.13 -5.27 8.29
C LEU A 23 -4.72 -5.35 8.89
N ALA A 24 -3.71 -5.33 8.03
CA ALA A 24 -2.32 -5.13 8.41
C ALA A 24 -1.82 -3.78 7.89
N VAL A 25 -1.19 -2.99 8.77
CA VAL A 25 -0.54 -1.73 8.40
C VAL A 25 0.96 -1.87 8.61
N LEU A 26 1.72 -1.62 7.55
CA LEU A 26 3.18 -1.71 7.54
C LEU A 26 3.75 -0.31 7.29
N LEU A 27 4.63 0.16 8.18
CA LEU A 27 5.32 1.43 8.02
C LEU A 27 6.80 1.22 7.65
N LEU A 28 7.20 1.72 6.49
CA LEU A 28 8.59 1.72 6.02
C LEU A 28 9.39 2.90 6.58
N ASN A 29 10.71 2.86 6.41
CA ASN A 29 11.62 3.94 6.81
C ASN A 29 11.58 5.13 5.83
N ALA A 30 10.44 5.83 5.79
CA ALA A 30 10.24 7.03 4.99
C ALA A 30 9.97 8.27 5.87
N SER A 31 10.14 9.47 5.31
CA SER A 31 9.73 10.71 5.99
C SER A 31 8.22 10.70 6.27
N HIS A 32 7.81 11.48 7.28
CA HIS A 32 6.42 11.58 7.71
C HIS A 32 5.55 12.43 6.78
N ASP A 33 6.11 13.01 5.71
CA ASP A 33 5.27 13.65 4.71
C ASP A 33 4.28 12.60 4.17
N SER A 34 4.79 11.38 3.95
CA SER A 34 4.09 10.21 3.40
C SER A 34 3.10 9.48 4.33
N TRP A 35 2.99 9.87 5.60
CA TRP A 35 2.06 9.28 6.59
C TRP A 35 1.99 10.15 7.85
N ARG A 36 0.81 10.30 8.47
CA ARG A 36 0.66 11.22 9.62
C ARG A 36 -0.08 10.61 10.79
N VAL A 37 0.40 10.92 11.99
CA VAL A 37 -0.29 10.72 13.28
C VAL A 37 -0.89 12.07 13.71
N THR A 38 -1.99 12.05 14.46
CA THR A 38 -2.65 13.26 14.96
C THR A 38 -2.87 13.22 16.48
N GLU A 39 -2.90 14.40 17.11
CA GLU A 39 -3.29 14.56 18.51
C GLU A 39 -4.77 14.26 18.75
N GLN A 40 -5.62 14.74 17.83
CA GLN A 40 -7.08 14.64 17.92
C GLN A 40 -7.60 13.22 17.68
N GLY A 41 -6.75 12.29 17.22
CA GLY A 41 -7.12 10.91 17.02
C GLY A 41 -7.64 10.62 15.60
N VAL A 42 -8.42 9.55 15.48
CA VAL A 42 -8.95 9.09 14.19
C VAL A 42 -9.93 10.11 13.65
N GLY A 43 -9.72 10.52 12.40
CA GLY A 43 -10.63 11.38 11.66
C GLY A 43 -10.70 10.97 10.19
N LEU A 44 -11.60 11.64 9.47
CA LEU A 44 -11.86 11.37 8.06
C LEU A 44 -11.04 12.26 7.14
N ASN A 45 -10.17 13.17 7.61
CA ASN A 45 -9.39 13.96 6.65
C ASN A 45 -8.41 13.06 5.88
N SER A 46 -8.12 13.38 4.62
CA SER A 46 -7.24 12.55 3.79
C SER A 46 -5.85 12.37 4.39
N SER A 47 -5.35 13.45 5.00
CA SER A 47 -4.10 13.48 5.77
C SER A 47 -4.08 12.53 6.98
N GLU A 48 -5.23 12.01 7.41
CA GLU A 48 -5.39 11.14 8.58
C GLU A 48 -5.52 9.66 8.20
N LEU A 49 -5.43 9.31 6.90
CA LEU A 49 -5.58 7.93 6.42
C LEU A 49 -4.68 6.94 7.16
N PHE A 50 -3.39 7.27 7.32
CA PHE A 50 -2.46 6.44 8.08
C PHE A 50 -2.98 6.20 9.50
N TRP A 51 -3.34 7.26 10.21
CA TRP A 51 -3.76 7.17 11.59
C TRP A 51 -5.07 6.39 11.75
N ASN A 52 -6.01 6.57 10.83
CA ASN A 52 -7.27 5.83 10.81
C ASN A 52 -7.03 4.33 10.61
N LEU A 53 -6.21 3.96 9.61
CA LEU A 53 -5.89 2.56 9.34
C LEU A 53 -5.05 1.95 10.46
N TRP A 54 -4.04 2.67 10.96
CA TRP A 54 -3.15 2.22 12.03
C TRP A 54 -3.93 1.91 13.31
N SER A 55 -4.82 2.82 13.72
CA SER A 55 -5.59 2.68 14.97
C SER A 55 -6.60 1.53 14.94
N ASN A 56 -6.97 1.06 13.75
CA ASN A 56 -7.92 -0.03 13.55
C ASN A 56 -7.27 -1.33 13.06
N ALA A 57 -5.95 -1.36 12.89
CA ALA A 57 -5.24 -2.51 12.34
C ALA A 57 -5.20 -3.66 13.34
N GLN A 58 -5.52 -4.88 12.88
CA GLN A 58 -5.31 -6.10 13.68
C GLN A 58 -3.85 -6.54 13.72
N LEU A 59 -3.01 -5.97 12.86
CA LEU A 59 -1.57 -6.16 12.87
C LEU A 59 -0.87 -4.88 12.39
N SER A 60 0.09 -4.39 13.16
CA SER A 60 0.89 -3.22 12.81
C SER A 60 2.37 -3.56 12.91
N VAL A 61 3.11 -3.24 11.85
CA VAL A 61 4.52 -3.62 11.70
C VAL A 61 5.33 -2.40 11.27
N CYS A 62 6.45 -2.15 11.93
CA CYS A 62 7.45 -1.21 11.45
C CYS A 62 8.65 -1.96 10.85
N ALA A 63 9.08 -1.54 9.66
CA ALA A 63 10.27 -2.06 9.01
C ALA A 63 11.50 -1.28 9.51
N ASP A 64 12.31 -1.93 10.34
CA ASP A 64 13.52 -1.39 10.97
C ASP A 64 13.41 0.11 11.37
N GLY A 65 14.08 1.00 10.63
CA GLY A 65 14.10 2.44 10.89
C GLY A 65 12.75 3.14 10.78
N GLY A 66 11.72 2.50 10.20
CA GLY A 66 10.34 2.97 10.24
C GLY A 66 9.82 3.18 11.67
N ALA A 67 10.33 2.41 12.64
CA ALA A 67 10.00 2.60 14.05
C ALA A 67 10.58 3.91 14.61
N ASN A 68 11.78 4.32 14.18
CA ASN A 68 12.35 5.62 14.56
C ASN A 68 11.45 6.75 14.06
N ARG A 69 11.03 6.66 12.79
CA ARG A 69 10.17 7.67 12.15
C ARG A 69 8.85 7.82 12.91
N LEU A 70 8.21 6.70 13.26
CA LEU A 70 6.99 6.68 14.06
C LEU A 70 7.19 7.29 15.45
N TYR A 71 8.27 6.90 16.14
CA TYR A 71 8.58 7.38 17.47
C TYR A 71 8.81 8.89 17.47
N ASP A 72 9.74 9.39 16.66
CA ASP A 72 10.14 10.81 16.63
C ASP A 72 8.92 11.69 16.39
N ARG A 73 8.09 11.35 15.38
CA ARG A 73 6.89 12.11 15.08
C ARG A 73 5.84 12.04 16.19
N SER A 74 5.69 10.89 16.83
CA SER A 74 4.72 10.73 17.91
C SER A 74 5.13 11.45 19.20
N VAL A 75 6.43 11.64 19.43
CA VAL A 75 6.96 12.43 20.56
C VAL A 75 6.72 13.92 20.32
N GLU A 76 6.97 14.41 19.11
CA GLU A 76 6.68 15.81 18.73
C GLU A 76 5.22 16.20 18.97
N LEU A 77 4.29 15.24 18.83
CA LEU A 77 2.84 15.41 19.00
C LEU A 77 2.32 14.88 20.35
N GLU A 78 3.20 14.47 21.28
CA GLU A 78 2.83 13.95 22.61
C GLU A 78 1.84 12.74 22.61
N VAL A 79 1.87 11.93 21.55
CA VAL A 79 1.00 10.74 21.35
C VAL A 79 1.75 9.42 21.24
N GLN A 80 3.05 9.40 21.54
CA GLN A 80 3.92 8.21 21.53
C GLN A 80 3.36 7.02 22.32
N HIS A 81 2.51 7.27 23.31
CA HIS A 81 1.85 6.22 24.08
C HIS A 81 0.73 5.47 23.31
N ARG A 82 0.32 5.96 22.14
CA ARG A 82 -0.76 5.39 21.31
C ARG A 82 -0.28 4.67 20.05
N VAL A 83 1.02 4.76 19.75
CA VAL A 83 1.55 4.32 18.44
C VAL A 83 2.35 3.02 18.50
N ALA A 84 2.31 2.28 19.60
CA ALA A 84 3.10 1.05 19.74
C ALA A 84 2.75 0.03 18.65
N PRO A 85 3.69 -0.35 17.74
CA PRO A 85 3.44 -1.40 16.78
C PRO A 85 3.39 -2.77 17.47
N HIS A 86 2.74 -3.74 16.86
CA HIS A 86 2.81 -5.12 17.33
C HIS A 86 4.24 -5.67 17.12
N PHE A 87 4.83 -5.37 15.96
CA PHE A 87 6.16 -5.86 15.60
C PHE A 87 7.06 -4.76 15.03
N ILE A 88 8.36 -4.86 15.33
CA ILE A 88 9.42 -4.19 14.57
C ILE A 88 10.30 -5.28 13.98
N LYS A 89 10.52 -5.27 12.68
CA LYS A 89 11.30 -6.31 11.99
C LYS A 89 12.22 -5.71 10.92
N GLY A 90 13.42 -6.27 10.82
CA GLY A 90 14.45 -5.90 9.84
C GLY A 90 15.80 -6.44 10.28
N ASP A 91 16.89 -6.06 9.62
CA ASP A 91 18.25 -6.38 10.12
C ASP A 91 18.64 -5.60 11.39
N LEU A 92 17.89 -4.54 11.67
CA LEU A 92 17.97 -3.67 12.85
C LEU A 92 19.27 -2.84 12.87
N ASP A 93 19.79 -2.48 11.70
CA ASP A 93 20.96 -1.61 11.58
C ASP A 93 20.60 -0.12 11.74
N SER A 94 19.34 0.24 11.50
CA SER A 94 18.85 1.61 11.53
C SER A 94 18.07 1.92 12.83
N LEU A 95 17.42 0.93 13.46
CA LEU A 95 16.68 1.09 14.70
C LEU A 95 17.56 1.61 15.85
N ARG A 96 17.21 2.76 16.43
CA ARG A 96 17.96 3.32 17.56
C ARG A 96 17.66 2.59 18.86
N ALA A 97 18.64 2.55 19.76
CA ALA A 97 18.54 1.82 21.04
C ALA A 97 17.46 2.39 21.96
N ASP A 98 17.32 3.72 22.03
CA ASP A 98 16.28 4.41 22.81
C ASP A 98 14.87 4.09 22.32
N VAL A 99 14.68 4.11 20.99
CA VAL A 99 13.40 3.78 20.34
C VAL A 99 13.03 2.32 20.55
N ARG A 100 14.01 1.42 20.38
CA ARG A 100 13.85 0.00 20.61
C ARG A 100 13.39 -0.28 22.04
N GLU A 101 14.09 0.27 23.02
CA GLU A 101 13.76 0.08 24.43
C GLU A 101 12.36 0.62 24.74
N PHE A 102 12.05 1.83 24.26
CA PHE A 102 10.72 2.42 24.41
C PHE A 102 9.61 1.47 23.93
N PHE A 103 9.69 0.97 22.69
CA PHE A 103 8.64 0.09 22.16
C PHE A 103 8.59 -1.27 22.84
N ILE A 104 9.73 -1.84 23.25
CA ILE A 104 9.75 -3.07 24.07
C ILE A 104 8.98 -2.88 25.37
N THR A 105 9.19 -1.76 26.08
CA THR A 105 8.43 -1.46 27.32
C THR A 105 6.92 -1.29 27.10
N LYS A 106 6.50 -1.02 25.85
CA LYS A 106 5.09 -0.92 25.44
C LYS A 106 4.51 -2.24 24.92
N GLY A 107 5.29 -3.32 24.91
CA GLY A 107 4.84 -4.65 24.49
C GLY A 107 5.10 -4.99 23.02
N THR A 108 5.83 -4.16 22.28
CA THR A 108 6.23 -4.45 20.90
C THR A 108 7.23 -5.61 20.86
N THR A 109 7.01 -6.56 19.95
CA THR A 109 7.97 -7.63 19.69
C THR A 109 8.98 -7.21 18.63
N VAL A 110 10.27 -7.19 18.98
CA VAL A 110 11.36 -6.80 18.07
C VAL A 110 12.05 -8.04 17.51
N LEU A 111 12.01 -8.23 16.19
CA LEU A 111 12.51 -9.41 15.49
C LEU A 111 13.66 -9.03 14.56
N ARG A 112 14.88 -9.47 14.89
CA ARG A 112 16.04 -9.31 14.03
C ARG A 112 16.05 -10.36 12.93
N ASP A 113 16.32 -9.93 11.70
CA ASP A 113 16.46 -10.77 10.53
C ASP A 113 17.75 -10.42 9.77
N PRO A 114 18.81 -11.23 9.93
CA PRO A 114 20.12 -10.92 9.37
C PRO A 114 20.24 -11.20 7.86
N ASP A 115 19.20 -11.72 7.19
CA ASP A 115 19.27 -11.97 5.76
C ASP A 115 19.53 -10.67 4.98
N GLN A 116 20.52 -10.71 4.10
CA GLN A 116 20.94 -9.59 3.26
C GLN A 116 20.44 -9.73 1.81
N ASN A 117 19.82 -10.86 1.47
CA ASN A 117 19.25 -11.09 0.13
C ASN A 117 17.79 -10.60 0.04
N SER A 118 17.17 -10.24 1.16
CA SER A 118 15.84 -9.64 1.24
C SER A 118 15.89 -8.28 1.93
N ASN A 119 15.02 -7.35 1.51
CA ASN A 119 14.90 -6.04 2.14
C ASN A 119 13.90 -6.08 3.32
N ASP A 120 13.80 -4.99 4.08
CA ASP A 120 12.92 -4.95 5.25
C ASP A 120 11.43 -5.02 4.92
N LEU A 121 11.01 -4.56 3.74
CA LEU A 121 9.64 -4.77 3.28
C LEU A 121 9.33 -6.27 3.16
N ASP A 122 10.18 -7.04 2.49
CA ASP A 122 9.99 -8.49 2.35
C ASP A 122 9.99 -9.22 3.69
N LYS A 123 10.94 -8.88 4.56
CA LYS A 123 11.03 -9.44 5.92
C LYS A 123 9.72 -9.20 6.66
N CYS A 124 9.14 -8.00 6.55
CA CYS A 124 7.88 -7.66 7.18
C CYS A 124 6.67 -8.36 6.52
N LEU A 125 6.62 -8.44 5.19
CA LEU A 125 5.56 -9.17 4.48
C LEU A 125 5.58 -10.67 4.82
N GLN A 126 6.76 -11.26 4.95
CA GLN A 126 6.91 -12.65 5.39
C GLN A 126 6.38 -12.87 6.80
N LEU A 127 6.60 -11.92 7.72
CA LEU A 127 6.02 -11.95 9.06
C LEU A 127 4.49 -11.85 9.02
N ILE A 128 3.94 -10.90 8.25
CA ILE A 128 2.48 -10.75 8.10
C ILE A 128 1.86 -12.03 7.54
N TYR A 129 2.52 -12.66 6.55
CA TYR A 129 2.09 -13.92 5.97
C TYR A 129 2.12 -15.07 7.01
N GLN A 130 3.14 -15.16 7.86
CA GLN A 130 3.18 -16.14 8.95
C GLN A 130 2.07 -15.92 9.98
N GLU A 131 1.75 -14.66 10.31
CA GLU A 131 0.62 -14.33 11.18
C GLU A 131 -0.75 -14.60 10.53
N GLN A 132 -0.80 -14.65 9.19
CA GLN A 132 -1.97 -15.03 8.41
C GLN A 132 -2.27 -16.52 8.54
N GLU A 133 -1.25 -17.37 8.43
CA GLU A 133 -1.37 -18.83 8.46
C GLU A 133 -1.93 -19.36 9.80
N LYS A 134 -1.82 -18.58 10.89
CA LYS A 134 -2.38 -18.95 12.19
C LYS A 134 -3.92 -18.92 12.26
N LYS A 135 -4.58 -18.18 11.35
CA LYS A 135 -6.04 -17.94 11.39
C LYS A 135 -6.77 -18.28 10.08
N ASP A 136 -6.05 -18.81 9.08
CA ASP A 136 -6.57 -19.18 7.76
C ASP A 136 -7.41 -18.09 7.06
N GLU A 137 -7.05 -16.82 7.27
CA GLU A 137 -7.77 -15.67 6.71
C GLU A 137 -6.79 -14.62 6.21
N LYS A 138 -6.95 -14.20 4.94
CA LYS A 138 -6.01 -13.29 4.28
C LYS A 138 -6.08 -11.86 4.78
N PHE A 139 -4.91 -11.24 4.98
CA PHE A 139 -4.82 -9.82 5.30
C PHE A 139 -5.05 -8.92 4.08
N SER A 140 -5.66 -7.76 4.32
CA SER A 140 -5.50 -6.57 3.51
C SER A 140 -4.29 -5.78 4.03
N VAL A 141 -3.25 -5.61 3.21
CA VAL A 141 -1.96 -5.05 3.65
C VAL A 141 -1.74 -3.66 3.07
N MET A 142 -1.70 -2.65 3.94
CA MET A 142 -1.50 -1.25 3.59
C MET A 142 -0.08 -0.84 3.98
N ILE A 143 0.73 -0.45 3.00
CA ILE A 143 2.18 -0.24 3.17
C ILE A 143 2.48 1.25 2.99
N PHE A 144 2.78 1.94 4.08
CA PHE A 144 3.07 3.38 4.10
C PHE A 144 4.56 3.67 3.97
N GLY A 145 4.89 4.79 3.34
CA GLY A 145 6.28 5.19 3.07
C GLY A 145 6.91 4.41 1.92
N ALA A 146 6.10 3.92 0.98
CA ALA A 146 6.56 3.05 -0.10
C ALA A 146 7.18 3.80 -1.29
N MET A 147 6.93 5.10 -1.42
CA MET A 147 7.38 5.97 -2.52
C MET A 147 7.71 7.36 -1.97
N GLY A 148 8.49 8.16 -2.71
CA GLY A 148 8.96 9.50 -2.32
C GLY A 148 10.41 9.55 -1.81
N GLY A 149 11.21 8.52 -2.09
CA GLY A 149 12.55 8.35 -1.51
C GLY A 149 13.60 7.89 -2.51
N ARG A 150 14.42 6.92 -2.11
CA ARG A 150 15.44 6.31 -2.98
C ARG A 150 14.77 5.52 -4.10
N PHE A 151 14.96 5.94 -5.35
CA PHE A 151 14.35 5.31 -6.52
C PHE A 151 14.55 3.80 -6.62
N ASP A 152 15.74 3.28 -6.28
CA ASP A 152 16.02 1.85 -6.29
C ASP A 152 15.17 1.07 -5.26
N GLN A 153 14.92 1.68 -4.09
CA GLN A 153 14.04 1.10 -3.07
C GLN A 153 12.58 1.13 -3.51
N GLU A 154 12.14 2.18 -4.20
CA GLU A 154 10.79 2.27 -4.77
C GLU A 154 10.55 1.16 -5.79
N MET A 155 11.51 0.91 -6.69
CA MET A 155 11.42 -0.19 -7.64
C MET A 155 11.36 -1.54 -6.94
N GLN A 156 12.10 -1.72 -5.84
CA GLN A 156 12.01 -2.94 -5.04
C GLN A 156 10.65 -3.06 -4.33
N ASN A 157 10.04 -1.96 -3.88
CA ASN A 157 8.69 -1.95 -3.32
C ASN A 157 7.65 -2.34 -4.37
N ILE A 158 7.75 -1.81 -5.59
CA ILE A 158 6.90 -2.24 -6.71
C ILE A 158 7.11 -3.73 -7.01
N ASN A 159 8.37 -4.20 -7.03
CA ASN A 159 8.68 -5.62 -7.24
C ASN A 159 8.07 -6.53 -6.14
N ALA A 160 7.88 -6.03 -4.92
CA ALA A 160 7.15 -6.76 -3.88
C ALA A 160 5.69 -7.04 -4.30
N LEU A 161 5.03 -6.12 -5.02
CA LEU A 161 3.68 -6.35 -5.56
C LEU A 161 3.62 -7.60 -6.46
N PHE A 162 4.67 -7.86 -7.24
CA PHE A 162 4.76 -9.05 -8.09
C PHE A 162 5.05 -10.32 -7.29
N ARG A 163 5.99 -10.27 -6.35
CA ARG A 163 6.40 -11.44 -5.56
C ARG A 163 5.35 -11.93 -4.58
N TRP A 164 4.52 -11.02 -4.06
CA TRP A 164 3.52 -11.32 -3.03
C TRP A 164 2.07 -11.31 -3.54
N LYS A 165 1.87 -11.30 -4.87
CA LYS A 165 0.57 -11.07 -5.55
C LYS A 165 -0.56 -12.01 -5.14
N ASP A 166 -0.25 -13.24 -4.73
CA ASP A 166 -1.22 -14.28 -4.38
C ASP A 166 -1.38 -14.51 -2.86
N LYS A 167 -0.55 -13.85 -2.05
CA LYS A 167 -0.42 -14.14 -0.61
C LYS A 167 -1.43 -13.41 0.26
N PHE A 168 -1.87 -12.23 -0.16
CA PHE A 168 -2.77 -11.35 0.59
C PHE A 168 -4.10 -11.15 -0.13
N GLN A 169 -5.12 -10.68 0.59
CA GLN A 169 -6.41 -10.31 0.02
C GLN A 169 -6.26 -9.11 -0.91
N GLN A 170 -5.45 -8.15 -0.46
CA GLN A 170 -5.03 -6.97 -1.22
C GLN A 170 -3.71 -6.47 -0.65
N MET A 171 -2.92 -5.84 -1.49
CA MET A 171 -1.70 -5.17 -1.09
C MET A 171 -1.61 -3.84 -1.84
N VAL A 172 -1.45 -2.75 -1.07
CA VAL A 172 -1.43 -1.39 -1.60
C VAL A 172 -0.22 -0.68 -1.04
N LEU A 173 0.60 -0.13 -1.93
CA LEU A 173 1.68 0.78 -1.57
C LEU A 173 1.11 2.20 -1.47
N LEU A 174 1.48 2.92 -0.42
CA LEU A 174 1.04 4.28 -0.16
C LEU A 174 2.24 5.20 0.09
N SER A 175 2.09 6.41 -0.42
CA SER A 175 2.88 7.59 -0.08
C SER A 175 1.92 8.72 0.35
N ASP A 176 2.42 9.95 0.43
CA ASP A 176 1.60 11.15 0.61
C ASP A 176 0.78 11.51 -0.61
N GLU A 177 1.30 11.22 -1.80
CA GLU A 177 0.70 11.70 -3.04
C GLU A 177 0.02 10.61 -3.85
N THR A 178 0.38 9.34 -3.64
CA THR A 178 -0.09 8.27 -4.51
C THR A 178 -0.24 6.92 -3.83
N THR A 179 -1.13 6.12 -4.42
CA THR A 179 -1.30 4.70 -4.15
C THR A 179 -0.87 3.89 -5.36
N ALA A 180 -0.39 2.67 -5.14
CA ALA A 180 -0.06 1.73 -6.22
C ALA A 180 -0.46 0.29 -5.86
N ARG A 181 -1.00 -0.44 -6.85
CA ARG A 181 -1.32 -1.87 -6.75
C ARG A 181 -1.07 -2.59 -8.07
N LEU A 182 -0.84 -3.90 -8.00
CA LEU A 182 -0.72 -4.76 -9.17
C LEU A 182 -2.10 -5.21 -9.67
N LEU A 183 -2.28 -5.11 -10.99
CA LEU A 183 -3.32 -5.76 -11.77
C LEU A 183 -2.70 -6.95 -12.50
N GLU A 184 -3.29 -8.13 -12.31
CA GLU A 184 -2.82 -9.35 -12.97
C GLU A 184 -3.39 -9.45 -14.39
N PRO A 185 -2.64 -10.07 -15.33
CA PRO A 185 -3.10 -10.21 -16.70
C PRO A 185 -4.30 -11.16 -16.80
N ASN A 186 -5.10 -10.99 -17.85
CA ASN A 186 -6.22 -11.86 -18.20
C ASN A 186 -7.28 -11.99 -17.08
N VAL A 187 -7.48 -10.91 -16.34
CA VAL A 187 -8.51 -10.76 -15.30
C VAL A 187 -9.31 -9.51 -15.60
N ARG A 188 -10.63 -9.55 -15.36
CA ARG A 188 -11.45 -8.33 -15.32
C ARG A 188 -11.31 -7.70 -13.95
N HIS A 189 -10.52 -6.63 -13.86
CA HIS A 189 -10.40 -5.87 -12.63
C HIS A 189 -11.49 -4.82 -12.56
N VAL A 190 -12.26 -4.83 -11.47
CA VAL A 190 -13.22 -3.77 -11.13
C VAL A 190 -12.67 -3.02 -9.94
N ILE A 191 -12.32 -1.75 -10.13
CA ILE A 191 -11.62 -0.92 -9.16
C ILE A 191 -12.60 0.16 -8.68
N THR A 192 -12.79 0.24 -7.37
CA THR A 192 -13.57 1.27 -6.69
C THR A 192 -12.63 2.09 -5.81
N PRO A 193 -12.12 3.23 -6.31
CA PRO A 193 -11.37 4.16 -5.49
C PRO A 193 -12.24 4.73 -4.37
N ASN A 194 -11.61 5.13 -3.28
CA ASN A 194 -12.28 5.85 -2.21
C ASN A 194 -12.04 7.35 -2.42
N PHE A 195 -12.95 8.01 -3.14
CA PHE A 195 -12.87 9.46 -3.42
C PHE A 195 -13.02 10.36 -2.19
N HIS A 196 -13.15 9.80 -1.00
CA HIS A 196 -12.95 10.55 0.22
C HIS A 196 -11.45 10.88 0.42
N PHE A 197 -10.58 9.90 0.19
CA PHE A 197 -9.12 9.97 0.38
C PHE A 197 -8.34 10.16 -0.93
N GLU A 198 -8.84 9.59 -2.02
CA GLU A 198 -8.25 9.65 -3.35
C GLU A 198 -8.85 10.81 -4.16
N THR A 199 -8.07 11.41 -5.05
CA THR A 199 -8.63 12.24 -6.12
C THR A 199 -9.15 11.32 -7.23
N ARG A 200 -9.74 11.90 -8.28
CA ARG A 200 -10.12 11.15 -9.48
C ARG A 200 -8.95 10.93 -10.43
N THR A 201 -7.78 11.56 -10.21
CA THR A 201 -6.58 11.38 -11.04
C THR A 201 -5.98 10.00 -10.84
N CYS A 202 -5.68 9.31 -11.94
CA CYS A 202 -5.19 7.93 -11.91
C CYS A 202 -4.28 7.61 -13.11
N GLY A 203 -3.71 6.40 -13.10
CA GLY A 203 -2.92 5.89 -14.20
C GLY A 203 -2.78 4.37 -14.25
N LEU A 204 -2.30 3.89 -15.39
CA LEU A 204 -1.97 2.49 -15.66
C LEU A 204 -0.54 2.41 -16.19
N ILE A 205 0.34 1.76 -15.42
CA ILE A 205 1.78 1.74 -15.69
C ILE A 205 2.26 0.31 -16.04
N PRO A 206 2.74 0.07 -17.27
CA PRO A 206 3.21 -1.25 -17.74
C PRO A 206 4.67 -1.50 -17.33
N LEU A 207 4.91 -1.68 -16.02
CA LEU A 207 6.28 -1.84 -15.49
C LEU A 207 6.93 -3.20 -15.79
N ALA A 208 6.14 -4.25 -16.04
CA ALA A 208 6.66 -5.59 -16.34
C ALA A 208 7.09 -5.78 -17.81
N GLY A 209 6.96 -4.74 -18.63
CA GLY A 209 7.12 -4.80 -20.09
C GLY A 209 5.89 -4.25 -20.80
N ALA A 210 5.95 -4.15 -22.13
CA ALA A 210 4.82 -3.67 -22.92
C ALA A 210 3.61 -4.62 -22.77
N CYS A 211 2.46 -4.05 -22.43
CA CYS A 211 1.17 -4.72 -22.40
C CYS A 211 0.51 -4.62 -23.77
N LYS A 212 0.40 -5.75 -24.46
CA LYS A 212 -0.02 -5.81 -25.87
C LYS A 212 -1.45 -5.35 -26.09
N GLU A 213 -2.33 -5.64 -25.14
CA GLU A 213 -3.73 -5.22 -25.18
C GLU A 213 -4.17 -4.70 -23.81
N THR A 214 -4.65 -3.46 -23.77
CA THR A 214 -5.30 -2.89 -22.59
C THR A 214 -6.66 -2.32 -22.98
N THR A 215 -7.71 -2.70 -22.26
CA THR A 215 -9.06 -2.18 -22.44
C THR A 215 -9.58 -1.67 -21.10
N THR A 216 -10.21 -0.49 -21.10
CA THR A 216 -10.78 0.09 -19.89
C THR A 216 -12.20 0.62 -20.11
N SER A 217 -12.95 0.73 -19.02
CA SER A 217 -14.19 1.52 -18.95
C SER A 217 -14.21 2.32 -17.64
N GLY A 218 -14.97 3.42 -17.62
CA GLY A 218 -15.07 4.30 -16.44
C GLY A 218 -13.92 5.31 -16.29
N LEU A 219 -12.96 5.36 -17.22
CA LEU A 219 -11.98 6.43 -17.31
C LEU A 219 -12.43 7.52 -18.29
N LYS A 220 -12.00 8.76 -18.05
CA LYS A 220 -12.17 9.89 -18.97
C LYS A 220 -11.50 9.62 -20.32
N TRP A 221 -10.34 8.97 -20.31
CA TRP A 221 -9.66 8.49 -21.50
C TRP A 221 -9.58 6.96 -21.45
N ASN A 222 -10.65 6.31 -21.89
CA ASN A 222 -10.67 4.85 -21.96
C ASN A 222 -9.74 4.31 -23.04
N LEU A 223 -9.11 3.18 -22.75
CA LEU A 223 -8.34 2.41 -23.71
C LEU A 223 -9.26 1.41 -24.43
N SER A 224 -9.16 1.38 -25.75
CA SER A 224 -9.94 0.49 -26.61
C SER A 224 -9.22 -0.84 -26.85
N PRO A 225 -9.94 -1.93 -27.18
CA PRO A 225 -9.32 -3.19 -27.55
C PRO A 225 -8.23 -3.03 -28.62
N GLY A 226 -7.10 -3.73 -28.42
CA GLY A 226 -5.94 -3.66 -29.32
C GLY A 226 -4.96 -2.50 -29.05
N MET A 227 -5.22 -1.65 -28.07
CA MET A 227 -4.26 -0.61 -27.66
C MET A 227 -3.14 -1.23 -26.81
N GLU A 228 -1.90 -1.08 -27.29
CA GLU A 228 -0.70 -1.43 -26.56
C GLU A 228 -0.29 -0.30 -25.61
N THR A 229 0.17 -0.65 -24.40
CA THR A 229 0.77 0.29 -23.45
C THR A 229 2.19 -0.15 -23.09
N GLY A 230 3.15 0.76 -23.03
CA GLY A 230 4.55 0.43 -22.78
C GLY A 230 5.46 1.64 -22.63
N PHE A 231 6.57 1.48 -21.91
CA PHE A 231 7.63 2.50 -21.86
C PHE A 231 8.22 2.74 -23.26
N GLY A 232 8.42 4.02 -23.61
CA GLY A 232 8.78 4.43 -24.97
C GLY A 232 7.58 4.58 -25.92
N GLY A 233 6.38 4.23 -25.47
CA GLY A 233 5.11 4.39 -26.19
C GLY A 233 4.03 4.98 -25.29
N LEU A 234 2.82 4.43 -25.38
CA LEU A 234 1.68 4.89 -24.60
C LEU A 234 1.78 4.43 -23.14
N ILE A 235 1.76 5.39 -22.21
CA ILE A 235 1.48 5.16 -20.79
C ILE A 235 0.26 5.99 -20.44
N SER A 236 -0.78 5.35 -19.88
CA SER A 236 -1.95 6.07 -19.37
C SER A 236 -1.60 6.77 -18.07
N SER A 237 -0.99 7.95 -18.18
CA SER A 237 -0.64 8.84 -17.07
C SER A 237 -1.52 10.08 -17.10
N SER A 238 -1.75 10.69 -15.93
CA SER A 238 -2.68 11.82 -15.77
C SER A 238 -4.08 11.53 -16.33
N ASN A 239 -4.50 10.25 -16.29
CA ASN A 239 -5.86 9.86 -16.61
C ASN A 239 -6.78 10.25 -15.44
N HIS A 240 -8.08 10.07 -15.61
CA HIS A 240 -9.07 10.47 -14.64
C HIS A 240 -10.18 9.45 -14.60
N VAL A 241 -10.67 9.08 -13.43
CA VAL A 241 -11.95 8.36 -13.33
C VAL A 241 -13.04 9.32 -13.77
N ASP A 242 -13.85 8.92 -14.75
CA ASP A 242 -14.90 9.75 -15.31
C ASP A 242 -15.87 10.23 -14.21
N ASP A 243 -16.31 11.49 -14.26
CA ASP A 243 -17.19 12.07 -13.24
C ASP A 243 -18.54 11.35 -13.13
N ALA A 244 -18.98 10.68 -14.21
CA ALA A 244 -20.20 9.87 -14.22
C ALA A 244 -19.99 8.45 -13.68
N CYS A 245 -18.78 8.09 -13.25
CA CYS A 245 -18.40 6.76 -12.80
C CYS A 245 -17.79 6.77 -11.41
N ASP A 246 -18.10 5.73 -10.63
CA ASP A 246 -17.46 5.45 -9.34
C ASP A 246 -16.57 4.21 -9.38
N GLN A 247 -16.55 3.53 -10.53
CA GLN A 247 -15.78 2.30 -10.75
C GLN A 247 -15.10 2.36 -12.11
N VAL A 248 -13.93 1.73 -12.16
CA VAL A 248 -13.15 1.54 -13.38
C VAL A 248 -13.02 0.05 -13.64
N GLU A 249 -13.30 -0.37 -14.87
CA GLU A 249 -12.91 -1.71 -15.31
C GLU A 249 -11.60 -1.66 -16.10
N VAL A 250 -10.71 -2.61 -15.83
CA VAL A 250 -9.45 -2.79 -16.54
C VAL A 250 -9.30 -4.25 -16.92
N VAL A 251 -9.04 -4.52 -18.20
CA VAL A 251 -8.62 -5.83 -18.72
C VAL A 251 -7.32 -5.62 -19.48
N ALA A 252 -6.30 -6.42 -19.16
CA ALA A 252 -4.98 -6.31 -19.75
C ALA A 252 -4.40 -7.68 -20.08
N SER A 253 -3.65 -7.79 -21.18
CA SER A 253 -2.94 -9.02 -21.58
C SER A 253 -1.71 -9.30 -20.71
N ASP A 254 -1.13 -8.26 -20.14
CA ASP A 254 0.10 -8.28 -19.33
C ASP A 254 -0.13 -7.51 -18.02
N PRO A 255 0.71 -7.72 -16.98
CA PRO A 255 0.52 -7.05 -15.70
C PRO A 255 0.66 -5.53 -15.80
N LEU A 256 -0.19 -4.80 -15.09
CA LEU A 256 -0.17 -3.34 -15.00
C LEU A 256 -0.14 -2.90 -13.53
N ILE A 257 0.49 -1.75 -13.24
CA ILE A 257 0.29 -1.06 -11.97
C ILE A 257 -0.86 -0.07 -12.13
N TRP A 258 -1.89 -0.21 -11.31
CA TRP A 258 -2.90 0.83 -11.11
C TRP A 258 -2.41 1.81 -10.06
N THR A 259 -2.50 3.10 -10.36
CA THR A 259 -2.16 4.18 -9.44
C THR A 259 -3.27 5.21 -9.34
N THR A 260 -3.53 5.70 -8.13
CA THR A 260 -4.44 6.82 -7.87
C THR A 260 -3.72 7.89 -7.05
N GLU A 261 -3.97 9.16 -7.36
CA GLU A 261 -3.50 10.30 -6.57
C GLU A 261 -4.29 10.41 -5.26
N LEU A 262 -3.61 10.75 -4.17
CA LEU A 262 -4.20 11.02 -2.85
C LEU A 262 -4.48 12.52 -2.67
N LYS A 263 -5.53 12.84 -1.92
CA LYS A 263 -5.83 14.23 -1.53
C LYS A 263 -4.86 14.72 -0.46
N LYS A 264 -4.42 15.97 -0.59
CA LYS A 264 -3.56 16.67 0.39
C LYS A 264 -4.33 17.17 1.61
#